data_AF-A0A8X6VS93-F1
#
_entry.id   AF-A0A8X6VS93-F1
#
_cell.length_a   1.000
_cell.length_b   1.000
_cell.length_c   1.000
_cell.angle_alpha   90.00
_cell.angle_beta   90.00
_cell.angle_gamma   90.00
#
_symmetry.space_group_name_H-M   'P 1'
#
loop_
_entity.id
_entity.type
_entity.pdbx_description
1 polymer ?
#
loop_
_entity_poly.entity_id
_entity_poly.type
_entity_poly.pdbx_seq_one_letter_code
_entity_poly.pdbx_strand_id
1 'polypeptide(L)'
;MGGVVVLLAGDFRQTLPVIKRGTATDEINACLKASYLRTKVEKLYLITNMQVQLFSYVESGACAQKLLEIGEGYLDTDQEGMVLFTHQFCHVVESEDELIDQVFPNMQQHILEEKWLCERTLPAPKNETVAKVNKKI
;
A
#
# COMPACT_ATOMS: atom_id res chain seq x y z
N MET A 1 -15.00 -21.24 29.82
CA MET A 1 -14.95 -19.83 30.25
C MET A 1 -14.74 -18.97 29.01
N GLY A 2 -15.79 -18.31 28.53
CA GLY A 2 -15.76 -17.41 27.38
C GLY A 2 -16.63 -16.22 27.73
N GLY A 3 -16.01 -15.04 27.81
CA GLY A 3 -16.67 -13.81 28.28
C GLY A 3 -15.80 -12.58 28.06
N VAL A 4 -14.78 -12.70 27.20
CA VAL A 4 -13.92 -11.59 26.81
C VAL A 4 -14.50 -11.03 25.52
N VAL A 5 -14.79 -9.73 25.54
CA VAL A 5 -15.11 -8.98 24.31
C VAL A 5 -13.79 -8.77 23.56
N VAL A 6 -13.75 -9.21 22.31
CA VAL A 6 -12.58 -9.02 21.43
C VAL A 6 -12.95 -8.00 20.38
N LEU A 7 -12.20 -6.89 20.33
CA LEU A 7 -12.27 -5.92 19.26
C LEU A 7 -11.14 -6.18 18.27
N LEU A 8 -11.49 -6.44 17.02
CA LEU A 8 -10.55 -6.56 15.92
C LEU A 8 -10.56 -5.25 15.13
N ALA A 9 -9.42 -4.58 15.04
CA ALA A 9 -9.24 -3.37 14.26
C ALA A 9 -8.10 -3.57 13.26
N GLY A 10 -8.33 -3.13 12.02
CA GLY A 10 -7.36 -3.26 10.94
C GLY A 10 -7.97 -2.87 9.61
N ASP A 11 -7.13 -2.79 8.58
CA ASP A 11 -7.57 -2.51 7.22
C ASP A 11 -7.63 -3.82 6.42
N PHE A 12 -8.83 -4.20 5.99
CA PHE A 12 -9.10 -5.44 5.24
C PHE A 12 -8.67 -5.37 3.77
N ARG A 13 -8.09 -4.24 3.35
CA ARG A 13 -7.43 -3.99 2.05
C ARG A 13 -5.90 -4.09 2.16
N GLN A 14 -5.35 -4.41 3.34
CA GLN A 14 -3.94 -4.74 3.49
C GLN A 14 -3.58 -6.05 2.76
N THR A 15 -2.28 -6.21 2.49
CA THR A 15 -1.73 -7.43 1.89
C THR A 15 -2.07 -8.67 2.70
N LEU A 16 -2.21 -9.80 2.00
CA LEU A 16 -2.51 -11.07 2.65
C LEU A 16 -1.37 -11.51 3.59
N PRO A 17 -1.66 -12.34 4.61
CA PRO A 17 -0.63 -12.89 5.47
C PRO A 17 0.39 -13.68 4.66
N VAL A 18 1.67 -13.46 4.92
CA VAL A 18 2.76 -14.21 4.26
C VAL A 18 2.87 -15.59 4.89
N ILE A 19 2.50 -16.63 4.14
CA ILE A 19 2.70 -18.03 4.56
C ILE A 19 3.94 -18.59 3.87
N LYS A 20 5.02 -18.78 4.62
CA LYS A 20 6.28 -19.32 4.07
C LYS A 20 6.04 -20.70 3.47
N ARG A 21 6.36 -20.87 2.18
CA ARG A 21 6.15 -22.11 1.42
C ARG A 21 4.67 -22.52 1.33
N GLY A 22 3.74 -21.59 1.57
CA GLY A 22 2.31 -21.79 1.41
C GLY A 22 1.86 -21.58 -0.02
N THR A 23 0.62 -21.99 -0.29
CA THR A 23 -0.11 -21.72 -1.52
C THR A 23 -0.98 -20.48 -1.36
N ALA A 24 -1.48 -19.93 -2.47
CA ALA A 24 -2.48 -18.85 -2.42
C ALA A 24 -3.73 -19.23 -1.60
N THR A 25 -4.11 -20.51 -1.62
CA THR A 25 -5.20 -21.04 -0.79
C THR A 25 -4.88 -20.98 0.71
N ASP A 26 -3.65 -21.26 1.10
CA ASP A 26 -3.21 -21.17 2.51
C ASP A 26 -3.26 -19.72 3.01
N GLU A 27 -2.83 -18.76 2.18
CA GLU A 27 -2.90 -17.33 2.50
C GLU A 27 -4.35 -16.87 2.70
N ILE A 28 -5.25 -17.27 1.79
CA ILE A 28 -6.68 -16.97 1.89
C ILE A 28 -7.28 -17.59 3.15
N ASN A 29 -6.97 -18.85 3.45
CA ASN A 29 -7.49 -19.56 4.61
C ASN A 29 -6.97 -19.01 5.94
N ALA A 30 -5.79 -18.38 5.95
CA ALA A 30 -5.26 -17.68 7.11
C ALA A 30 -5.99 -16.36 7.40
N CYS A 31 -6.74 -15.81 6.43
CA CYS A 31 -7.46 -14.55 6.61
C CYS A 31 -8.72 -14.73 7.48
N LEU A 32 -9.01 -13.72 8.30
CA LEU A 32 -10.29 -13.65 9.04
C LEU A 32 -11.50 -13.75 8.10
N LYS A 33 -11.35 -13.27 6.85
CA LYS A 33 -12.37 -13.37 5.80
C LYS A 33 -12.78 -14.82 5.48
N ALA A 34 -11.89 -15.80 5.67
CA ALA A 34 -12.15 -17.23 5.47
C ALA A 34 -12.47 -17.99 6.78
N SER A 35 -12.29 -17.34 7.93
CA SER A 35 -12.53 -17.94 9.24
C SER A 35 -14.02 -18.12 9.54
N TYR A 36 -14.37 -19.19 10.25
CA TYR A 36 -15.71 -19.42 10.79
C TYR A 36 -16.18 -18.30 11.75
N LEU A 37 -15.24 -17.51 12.30
CA LEU A 37 -15.54 -16.37 13.17
C LEU A 37 -16.21 -15.23 12.41
N ARG A 38 -16.02 -15.12 11.09
CA ARG A 38 -16.57 -14.02 10.28
C ARG A 38 -18.07 -13.83 10.44
N THR A 39 -18.83 -14.92 10.61
CA THR A 39 -20.29 -14.87 10.79
C THR A 39 -20.72 -14.48 12.20
N LYS A 40 -19.79 -14.46 13.16
CA LYS A 40 -20.00 -14.15 14.57
C LYS A 40 -19.47 -12.78 14.97
N VAL A 41 -18.84 -12.07 14.04
CA VAL A 41 -18.21 -10.76 14.26
C VAL A 41 -19.13 -9.68 13.70
N GLU A 42 -19.46 -8.70 14.52
CA GLU A 42 -20.10 -7.46 14.08
C GLU A 42 -19.08 -6.58 13.36
N LYS A 43 -19.47 -5.99 12.23
CA LYS A 43 -18.59 -5.15 11.41
C LYS A 43 -18.96 -3.68 11.59
N LEU A 44 -17.97 -2.89 11.98
CA LEU A 44 -18.05 -1.44 12.03
C LEU A 44 -17.03 -0.88 11.04
N TYR A 45 -17.42 0.17 10.32
CA TYR A 45 -16.57 0.79 9.30
C TYR A 45 -16.21 2.21 9.70
N LEU A 46 -14.92 2.53 9.59
CA LEU A 46 -14.45 3.91 9.64
C LEU A 46 -14.38 4.43 8.20
N ILE A 47 -15.28 5.35 7.86
CA ILE A 47 -15.44 5.86 6.48
C ILE A 47 -14.75 7.22 6.27
N THR A 48 -14.33 7.87 7.35
CA THR A 48 -13.75 9.22 7.29
C THR A 48 -12.23 9.15 7.21
N ASN A 49 -11.66 9.59 6.08
CA ASN A 49 -10.23 9.82 5.96
C ASN A 49 -9.87 11.19 6.58
N MET A 50 -9.48 11.16 7.86
CA MET A 50 -9.11 12.38 8.60
C MET A 50 -7.92 13.11 7.97
N GLN A 51 -6.99 12.39 7.34
CA GLN A 51 -5.82 13.01 6.69
C GLN A 51 -6.25 13.92 5.54
N VAL A 52 -7.17 13.45 4.69
CA VAL A 52 -7.72 14.26 3.59
C VAL A 52 -8.50 15.46 4.14
N GLN A 53 -9.30 15.28 5.20
CA GLN A 53 -10.08 16.36 5.80
C GLN A 53 -9.24 17.44 6.48
N LEU A 54 -8.16 17.06 7.17
CA LEU A 54 -7.34 17.99 7.96
C LEU A 54 -6.29 18.69 7.11
N PHE A 55 -5.72 18.02 6.10
CA PHE A 55 -4.58 18.55 5.34
C PHE A 55 -4.95 19.08 3.94
N SER A 56 -6.22 18.99 3.51
CA SER A 56 -6.87 19.78 2.44
C SER A 56 -6.02 20.14 1.20
N TYR A 57 -5.20 19.24 0.67
CA TYR A 57 -4.65 19.38 -0.68
C TYR A 57 -5.67 18.82 -1.67
N VAL A 58 -6.04 19.56 -2.72
CA VAL A 58 -7.07 19.12 -3.69
C VAL A 58 -6.68 17.79 -4.35
N GLU A 59 -5.40 17.58 -4.60
CA GLU A 59 -4.86 16.34 -5.17
C GLU A 59 -4.94 15.15 -4.18
N SER A 60 -4.92 15.40 -2.87
CA SER A 60 -4.96 14.32 -1.87
C SER A 60 -6.33 13.65 -1.80
N GLY A 61 -7.42 14.40 -2.05
CA GLY A 61 -8.77 13.84 -2.10
C GLY A 61 -9.01 12.93 -3.30
N ALA A 62 -8.62 13.37 -4.50
CA ALA A 62 -8.75 12.57 -5.72
C ALA A 62 -7.88 11.31 -5.68
N CYS A 63 -6.64 11.43 -5.19
CA CYS A 63 -5.75 10.29 -4.99
C CYS A 63 -6.33 9.29 -3.98
N ALA A 64 -6.80 9.76 -2.82
CA ALA A 64 -7.40 8.90 -1.81
C ALA A 64 -8.64 8.16 -2.31
N GLN A 65 -9.50 8.84 -3.08
CA GLN A 65 -10.68 8.20 -3.67
C GLN A 65 -10.29 7.11 -4.68
N LYS A 66 -9.29 7.36 -5.53
CA LYS A 66 -8.82 6.36 -6.49
C LYS A 66 -8.16 5.16 -5.79
N LEU A 67 -7.38 5.39 -4.73
CA LEU A 67 -6.83 4.32 -3.89
C LEU A 67 -7.93 3.48 -3.23
N LEU A 68 -9.05 4.09 -2.84
CA LEU A 68 -10.21 3.39 -2.32
C LEU A 68 -10.86 2.50 -3.39
N GLU A 69 -11.04 3.02 -4.62
CA GLU A 69 -11.56 2.23 -5.75
C GLU A 69 -10.70 0.99 -6.05
N ILE A 70 -9.37 1.12 -5.97
CA ILE A 70 -8.43 -0.01 -6.09
C ILE A 70 -8.68 -1.03 -4.97
N GLY A 71 -8.74 -0.56 -3.72
CA GLY A 71 -8.90 -1.43 -2.55
C GLY A 71 -10.23 -2.17 -2.51
N GLU A 72 -11.30 -1.59 -3.07
CA GLU A 72 -12.62 -2.22 -3.19
C GLU A 72 -12.75 -3.10 -4.45
N GLY A 73 -11.79 -3.02 -5.38
CA GLY A 73 -11.82 -3.77 -6.64
C GLY A 73 -12.83 -3.23 -7.65
N TYR A 74 -13.07 -1.91 -7.64
CA TYR A 74 -14.01 -1.26 -8.56
C TYR A 74 -13.39 -0.84 -9.90
N LEU A 75 -12.07 -0.95 -10.03
CA LEU A 75 -11.39 -0.64 -11.28
C LEU A 75 -11.39 -1.85 -12.22
N ASP A 76 -11.54 -1.55 -13.51
CA ASP A 76 -11.42 -2.55 -14.55
C ASP A 76 -10.02 -3.16 -14.55
N THR A 77 -9.97 -4.45 -14.85
CA THR A 77 -8.74 -5.23 -14.96
C THR A 77 -8.62 -5.83 -16.35
N ASP A 78 -7.38 -6.05 -16.79
CA ASP A 78 -7.10 -6.81 -18.01
C ASP A 78 -7.35 -8.31 -17.81
N GLN A 79 -6.98 -9.12 -18.82
CA GLN A 79 -7.20 -10.58 -18.78
C GLN A 79 -6.37 -11.27 -17.70
N GLU A 80 -5.28 -10.63 -17.28
CA GLU A 80 -4.36 -11.05 -16.25
C GLU A 80 -4.79 -10.57 -14.84
N GLY A 81 -5.86 -9.79 -14.74
CA GLY A 81 -6.36 -9.24 -13.48
C GLY A 81 -5.61 -7.99 -13.00
N MET A 82 -4.86 -7.33 -13.88
CA MET A 82 -4.08 -6.14 -13.56
C MET A 82 -4.89 -4.87 -13.79
N VAL A 83 -4.81 -3.96 -12.83
CA VAL A 83 -5.43 -2.63 -12.94
C VAL A 83 -4.58 -1.75 -13.86
N LEU A 84 -5.21 -1.16 -14.86
CA LEU A 84 -4.56 -0.19 -15.74
C LEU A 84 -4.51 1.20 -15.07
N PHE A 85 -3.30 1.68 -14.80
CA PHE A 85 -3.11 3.04 -14.33
C PHE A 85 -3.04 4.02 -15.50
N THR A 86 -3.79 5.11 -15.40
CA THR A 86 -3.69 6.23 -16.35
C THR A 86 -2.60 7.19 -15.88
N HIS A 87 -2.00 7.94 -16.83
CA HIS A 87 -1.01 8.99 -16.53
C HIS A 87 -1.53 10.11 -15.60
N GLN A 88 -2.85 10.15 -15.35
CA GLN A 88 -3.46 11.06 -14.38
C GLN A 88 -3.22 10.64 -12.92
N PHE A 89 -2.89 9.37 -12.69
CA PHE A 89 -2.71 8.79 -11.36
C PHE A 89 -1.26 8.40 -11.08
N CYS A 90 -0.50 8.00 -12.10
CA CYS A 90 0.91 7.65 -11.97
C CYS A 90 1.77 8.41 -12.97
N HIS A 91 2.94 8.83 -12.52
CA HIS A 91 4.02 9.24 -13.40
C HIS A 91 4.92 8.03 -13.67
N VAL A 92 4.90 7.54 -14.91
CA VAL A 92 5.75 6.42 -15.34
C VAL A 92 7.05 7.01 -15.86
N VAL A 93 8.16 6.49 -15.36
CA VAL A 93 9.52 6.87 -15.76
C VAL A 93 10.14 5.76 -16.60
N GLU A 94 11.10 6.12 -17.44
CA GLU A 94 11.70 5.19 -18.41
C GLU A 94 12.88 4.41 -17.81
N SER A 95 13.43 4.86 -16.67
CA SER A 95 14.57 4.23 -16.03
C SER A 95 14.56 4.29 -14.50
N GLU A 96 15.29 3.36 -13.88
CA GLU A 96 15.53 3.37 -12.42
C GLU A 96 16.27 4.64 -11.98
N ASP A 97 17.21 5.14 -12.80
CA ASP A 97 18.05 6.28 -12.44
C ASP A 97 17.21 7.58 -12.48
N GLU A 98 16.32 7.72 -13.46
CA GLU A 98 15.33 8.79 -13.49
C GLU A 98 14.41 8.76 -12.25
N LEU A 99 13.96 7.57 -11.83
CA LEU A 99 13.15 7.42 -10.62
C LEU A 99 13.90 7.89 -9.37
N ILE A 100 15.18 7.50 -9.26
CA ILE A 100 16.04 7.87 -8.13
C ILE A 100 16.24 9.39 -8.11
N ASP A 101 16.54 10.01 -9.25
CA ASP A 101 16.77 11.45 -9.34
C ASP A 101 15.50 12.26 -9.04
N GLN A 102 14.32 11.76 -9.42
CA GLN A 102 13.04 12.40 -9.09
C GLN A 102 12.73 12.36 -7.59
N VAL A 103 12.99 11.23 -6.92
CA VAL A 103 12.68 11.07 -5.48
C VAL A 103 13.78 11.65 -4.59
N PHE A 104 15.04 11.53 -4.99
CA PHE A 104 16.22 12.00 -4.26
C PHE A 104 17.06 13.00 -5.07
N PRO A 105 16.50 14.18 -5.41
CA PRO A 105 17.22 15.17 -6.21
C PRO A 105 18.44 15.71 -5.45
N ASN A 106 19.56 15.88 -6.15
CA ASN A 106 20.81 16.43 -5.59
C ASN A 106 21.28 15.70 -4.32
N MET A 107 21.09 14.38 -4.23
CA MET A 107 21.37 13.59 -3.04
C MET A 107 22.74 13.85 -2.41
N GLN A 108 23.80 14.02 -3.21
CA GLN A 108 25.15 14.30 -2.72
C GLN A 108 25.24 15.53 -1.81
N GLN A 109 24.33 16.50 -1.99
CA GLN A 109 24.27 17.73 -1.18
C GLN A 109 23.52 17.51 0.13
N HIS A 110 22.57 16.56 0.16
CA HIS A 110 21.65 16.32 1.27
C HIS A 110 21.91 15.01 2.03
N ILE A 111 22.92 14.23 1.66
CA ILE A 111 23.18 12.89 2.24
C ILE A 111 23.45 12.91 3.75
N LEU A 112 23.88 14.06 4.29
CA LEU A 112 24.10 14.25 5.73
C LEU A 112 22.86 14.85 6.44
N GLU A 113 21.82 15.20 5.70
CA GLU A 113 20.59 15.79 6.22
C GLU A 113 19.56 14.69 6.53
N GLU A 114 19.57 14.22 7.78
CA GLU A 114 18.68 13.15 8.25
C GLU A 114 17.20 13.42 7.96
N LYS A 115 16.72 14.65 8.22
CA LYS A 115 15.32 15.02 7.96
C LYS A 115 14.95 14.90 6.49
N TRP A 116 15.85 15.31 5.60
CA TRP A 116 15.62 15.27 4.16
C TRP A 116 15.50 13.82 3.65
N LEU A 117 16.33 12.92 4.18
CA LEU A 117 16.30 11.49 3.85
C LEU A 117 15.02 10.82 4.38
N CYS A 118 14.61 11.12 5.61
CA CYS A 118 13.44 10.51 6.26
C CYS A 118 12.11 10.84 5.60
N GLU A 119 12.02 11.93 4.83
CA GLU A 119 10.81 12.34 4.12
C GLU A 119 10.63 11.63 2.77
N ARG A 120 11.58 10.77 2.36
CA ARG A 120 11.62 10.16 1.02
C ARG A 120 11.73 8.65 1.13
N THR A 121 11.11 7.94 0.19
CA THR A 121 11.16 6.47 0.14
C THR A 121 10.90 5.98 -1.27
N LEU A 122 11.66 4.96 -1.68
CA LEU A 122 11.42 4.18 -2.90
C LEU A 122 11.06 2.74 -2.52
N PRO A 123 9.76 2.39 -2.51
CA PRO A 123 9.35 1.01 -2.26
C PRO A 123 9.62 0.14 -3.49
N ALA A 124 10.04 -1.11 -3.28
CA ALA A 124 10.18 -2.08 -4.37
C ALA A 124 9.55 -3.43 -3.97
N PRO A 125 9.01 -4.22 -4.93
CA PRO A 125 8.33 -5.48 -4.61
C PRO A 125 9.23 -6.57 -4.01
N LYS A 126 10.54 -6.51 -4.26
CA LYS A 126 11.51 -7.54 -3.86
C LYS A 126 12.70 -6.92 -3.12
N ASN A 127 13.16 -7.61 -2.08
CA ASN A 127 14.35 -7.21 -1.32
C ASN A 127 15.62 -7.15 -2.19
N GLU A 128 15.73 -8.00 -3.20
CA GLU A 128 16.86 -7.95 -4.16
C GLU A 128 16.88 -6.63 -4.93
N THR A 129 15.72 -6.16 -5.39
CA THR A 129 15.57 -4.86 -6.06
C THR A 129 15.89 -3.72 -5.10
N VAL A 130 15.38 -3.77 -3.85
CA VAL A 130 15.74 -2.81 -2.80
C VAL A 130 17.25 -2.75 -2.59
N ALA A 131 17.91 -3.91 -2.46
CA ALA A 131 19.35 -3.98 -2.26
C ALA A 131 20.15 -3.47 -3.46
N LYS A 132 19.63 -3.62 -4.69
CA LYS A 132 20.23 -3.05 -5.90
C LYS A 132 20.12 -1.53 -5.92
N VAL A 133 18.94 -0.98 -5.63
CA VAL A 133 18.69 0.47 -5.60
C VAL A 133 19.48 1.13 -4.48
N ASN A 134 19.52 0.54 -3.29
CA ASN A 134 20.30 1.04 -2.15
C ASN A 134 21.83 1.03 -2.36
N LYS A 135 22.35 0.43 -3.44
CA LYS A 135 23.77 0.55 -3.82
C LYS A 135 24.03 1.71 -4.78
N LYS A 136 22.98 2.23 -5.41
CA LYS A 136 23.01 3.40 -6.29
C LYS A 136 22.78 4.70 -5.51
N ILE A 137 22.02 4.60 -4.43
CA ILE A 137 21.81 5.61 -3.38
C ILE A 137 22.98 5.52 -2.39
#